data_AF-A0A920PT14-F1
#
_entry.id   AF-A0A920PT14-F1
#
_cell.length_a   1.000
_cell.length_b   1.000
_cell.length_c   1.000
_cell.angle_alpha   90.00
_cell.angle_beta   90.00
_cell.angle_gamma   90.00
#
_symmetry.space_group_name_H-M   'P 1'
#
loop_
_entity.id
_entity.type
_entity.pdbx_description
1 polymer ?
#
loop_
_entity_poly.entity_id
_entity_poly.type
_entity_poly.pdbx_seq_one_letter_code
_entity_poly.pdbx_strand_id
1 'polypeptide(L)'
;MVKHPDLLVGNDTGDDAAVYRLDNNTAIIVTVDFFTPITDDPYEFGSIAAANSLSDVYAMGGKPLVALNVVGFPAELAVDMLGDVLKGGYDKATEAGCLIVGGHTVDDAEPKYGLSVVGLIEPGKEVSNANAKQGDVLVLTKPIGTGIITTGCKQGVTPDAVLKNAVEIMATLNKGAAEAMMRVGINSFH
;
A
#
# COMPACT_ATOMS: atom_id res chain seq x y z
N MET A 1 -16.50 -7.61 17.02
CA MET A 1 -15.64 -8.15 15.96
C MET A 1 -16.50 -9.00 15.04
N VAL A 2 -16.35 -8.84 13.72
CA VAL A 2 -17.09 -9.61 12.71
C VAL A 2 -16.56 -11.05 12.71
N LYS A 3 -17.44 -12.04 12.76
CA LYS A 3 -17.07 -13.46 12.68
C LYS A 3 -17.88 -14.11 11.56
N HIS A 4 -17.18 -14.66 10.57
CA HIS A 4 -17.78 -15.35 9.44
C HIS A 4 -16.87 -16.55 9.08
N PRO A 5 -17.41 -17.74 8.75
CA PRO A 5 -16.60 -18.94 8.47
C PRO A 5 -15.63 -18.79 7.29
N ASP A 6 -15.94 -17.87 6.37
CA ASP A 6 -15.09 -17.54 5.21
C ASP A 6 -14.20 -16.31 5.42
N LEU A 7 -14.30 -15.63 6.57
CA LEU A 7 -13.35 -14.57 6.93
C LEU A 7 -12.12 -15.24 7.55
N LEU A 8 -11.05 -15.38 6.76
CA LEU A 8 -9.80 -16.05 7.16
C LEU A 8 -8.95 -15.14 8.06
N VAL A 9 -8.90 -13.86 7.71
CA VAL A 9 -8.21 -12.81 8.47
C VAL A 9 -9.15 -11.61 8.57
N GLY A 10 -9.36 -11.10 9.78
CA GLY A 10 -10.23 -9.98 10.07
C GLY A 10 -9.61 -9.01 11.09
N ASN A 11 -10.43 -8.11 11.62
CA ASN A 11 -9.95 -7.03 12.51
C ASN A 11 -9.56 -7.52 13.92
N ASP A 12 -9.65 -8.81 14.19
CA ASP A 12 -9.35 -9.41 15.49
C ASP A 12 -7.85 -9.59 15.74
N THR A 13 -7.03 -9.76 14.69
CA THR A 13 -5.57 -9.79 14.78
C THR A 13 -4.91 -8.43 14.51
N GLY A 14 -5.63 -7.51 13.86
CA GLY A 14 -5.04 -6.23 13.43
C GLY A 14 -4.02 -6.41 12.30
N ASP A 15 -4.22 -7.41 11.44
CA ASP A 15 -3.47 -7.59 10.21
C ASP A 15 -3.68 -6.44 9.21
N ASP A 16 -2.76 -6.33 8.26
CA ASP A 16 -2.70 -5.24 7.27
C ASP A 16 -3.89 -5.23 6.30
N ALA A 17 -4.54 -6.38 6.09
CA ALA A 17 -5.70 -6.50 5.23
C ALA A 17 -6.65 -7.61 5.66
N ALA A 18 -7.91 -7.50 5.26
CA ALA A 18 -8.88 -8.57 5.45
C ALA A 18 -8.73 -9.64 4.36
N VAL A 19 -8.87 -10.91 4.73
CA VAL A 19 -8.84 -12.04 3.79
C VAL A 19 -10.17 -12.78 3.85
N TYR A 20 -10.87 -12.85 2.72
CA TYR A 20 -12.17 -13.51 2.60
C TYR A 20 -12.13 -14.61 1.55
N ARG A 21 -12.46 -15.84 1.95
CA ARG A 21 -12.49 -17.02 1.09
C ARG A 21 -13.71 -16.97 0.17
N LEU A 22 -13.49 -17.15 -1.14
CA LEU A 22 -14.57 -17.30 -2.12
C LEU A 22 -14.89 -18.78 -2.34
N ASP A 23 -13.86 -19.62 -2.42
CA ASP A 23 -13.96 -21.06 -2.57
C ASP A 23 -12.70 -21.75 -2.02
N ASN A 24 -12.57 -23.07 -2.23
CA ASN A 24 -11.45 -23.85 -1.69
C ASN A 24 -10.07 -23.47 -2.26
N ASN A 25 -10.03 -22.80 -3.40
CA ASN A 25 -8.81 -22.47 -4.13
C ASN A 25 -8.53 -20.96 -4.16
N THR A 26 -9.54 -20.13 -3.88
CA THR A 26 -9.45 -18.67 -4.03
C THR A 26 -9.97 -17.94 -2.81
N ALA A 27 -9.17 -17.03 -2.29
CA ALA A 27 -9.56 -15.96 -1.38
C ALA A 27 -9.19 -14.60 -1.96
N ILE A 28 -9.96 -13.58 -1.57
CA ILE A 28 -9.66 -12.19 -1.85
C ILE A 28 -9.01 -11.54 -0.64
N ILE A 29 -8.06 -10.65 -0.91
CA ILE A 29 -7.51 -9.72 0.07
C ILE A 29 -8.16 -8.37 -0.20
N VAL A 30 -8.63 -7.68 0.83
CA VAL A 30 -9.22 -6.35 0.70
C VAL A 30 -8.54 -5.41 1.70
N THR A 31 -7.99 -4.33 1.17
CA THR A 31 -7.41 -3.22 1.94
C THR A 31 -7.88 -1.88 1.38
N VAL A 32 -7.73 -0.84 2.18
CA VAL A 32 -7.87 0.54 1.75
C VAL A 32 -6.91 1.41 2.55
N ASP A 33 -6.16 2.25 1.83
CA ASP A 33 -5.20 3.14 2.47
C ASP A 33 -5.07 4.42 1.66
N PHE A 34 -5.11 5.58 2.33
CA PHE A 34 -5.01 6.91 1.72
C PHE A 34 -4.51 7.92 2.75
N PHE A 35 -3.73 8.91 2.29
CA PHE A 35 -3.09 9.88 3.17
C PHE A 35 -2.84 11.22 2.48
N THR A 36 -2.40 12.21 3.25
CA THR A 36 -2.05 13.56 2.78
C THR A 36 -0.69 13.60 2.08
N PRO A 37 -0.43 14.56 1.17
CA PRO A 37 0.86 14.70 0.50
C PRO A 37 2.08 14.62 1.43
N ILE A 38 3.04 13.79 1.03
CA ILE A 38 4.34 13.63 1.69
C ILE A 38 5.50 14.21 0.88
N THR A 39 5.23 14.55 -0.39
CA THR A 39 6.11 15.23 -1.35
C THR A 39 5.33 16.39 -1.97
N ASP A 40 6.04 17.41 -2.46
CA ASP A 40 5.43 18.54 -3.16
C ASP A 40 5.11 18.21 -4.62
N ASP A 41 5.80 17.22 -5.21
CA ASP A 41 5.51 16.72 -6.56
C ASP A 41 4.24 15.83 -6.54
N PRO A 42 3.17 16.20 -7.27
CA PRO A 42 1.92 15.45 -7.27
C PRO A 42 2.05 14.03 -7.85
N TYR A 43 2.88 13.85 -8.88
CA TYR A 43 3.09 12.54 -9.51
C TYR A 43 3.85 11.60 -8.57
N GLU A 44 4.89 12.09 -7.88
CA GLU A 44 5.60 11.33 -6.85
C GLU A 44 4.66 10.95 -5.71
N PHE A 45 3.83 11.88 -5.24
CA PHE A 45 2.84 11.62 -4.19
C PHE A 45 1.87 10.51 -4.62
N GLY A 46 1.31 10.60 -5.83
CA GLY A 46 0.45 9.56 -6.39
C GLY A 46 1.12 8.19 -6.47
N SER A 47 2.37 8.16 -6.91
CA SER A 47 3.17 6.94 -7.01
C SER A 47 3.43 6.30 -5.64
N ILE A 48 3.75 7.10 -4.62
CA ILE A 48 4.01 6.61 -3.27
C ILE A 48 2.71 6.12 -2.61
N ALA A 49 1.62 6.89 -2.75
CA ALA A 49 0.32 6.50 -2.21
C ALA A 49 -0.15 5.16 -2.78
N ALA A 50 -0.04 4.96 -4.09
CA ALA A 50 -0.36 3.68 -4.69
C ALA A 50 0.57 2.55 -4.22
N ALA A 51 1.88 2.78 -4.12
CA ALA A 51 2.82 1.78 -3.60
C ALA A 51 2.48 1.36 -2.16
N ASN A 52 2.08 2.31 -1.32
CA ASN A 52 1.63 2.07 0.04
C ASN A 52 0.33 1.25 0.07
N SER A 53 -0.73 1.67 -0.64
CA SER A 53 -2.01 0.94 -0.65
C SER A 53 -1.88 -0.50 -1.20
N LEU A 54 -0.93 -0.75 -2.10
CA LEU A 54 -0.63 -2.08 -2.63
C LEU A 54 0.19 -2.94 -1.63
N SER A 55 0.85 -2.30 -0.66
CA SER A 55 1.75 -2.97 0.28
C SER A 55 1.04 -4.02 1.12
N ASP A 56 -0.17 -3.73 1.61
CA ASP A 56 -0.87 -4.66 2.50
C ASP A 56 -1.23 -5.97 1.79
N VAL A 57 -1.56 -5.90 0.49
CA VAL A 57 -1.78 -7.10 -0.32
C VAL A 57 -0.50 -7.94 -0.40
N TYR A 58 0.65 -7.29 -0.57
CA TYR A 58 1.94 -7.98 -0.55
C TYR A 58 2.28 -8.53 0.83
N ALA A 59 1.94 -7.82 1.92
CA ALA A 59 2.19 -8.25 3.29
C ALA A 59 1.43 -9.54 3.64
N MET A 60 0.22 -9.71 3.10
CA MET A 60 -0.55 -10.95 3.22
C MET A 60 -0.02 -12.10 2.33
N GLY A 61 0.99 -11.87 1.48
CA GLY A 61 1.50 -12.84 0.51
C GLY A 61 0.69 -12.92 -0.78
N GLY A 62 -0.22 -11.98 -1.00
CA GLY A 62 -1.11 -11.95 -2.14
C GLY A 62 -0.56 -11.23 -3.36
N LYS A 63 -1.36 -11.29 -4.43
CA LYS A 63 -1.11 -10.54 -5.67
C LYS A 63 -2.22 -9.50 -5.88
N PRO A 64 -1.88 -8.20 -6.02
CA PRO A 64 -2.86 -7.18 -6.40
C PRO A 64 -3.55 -7.51 -7.73
N LEU A 65 -4.85 -7.24 -7.83
CA LEU A 65 -5.67 -7.52 -9.00
C LEU A 65 -6.34 -6.27 -9.56
N VAL A 66 -7.18 -5.63 -8.75
CA VAL A 66 -7.91 -4.40 -9.11
C VAL A 66 -7.87 -3.40 -7.96
N ALA A 67 -7.99 -2.13 -8.30
CA ALA A 67 -8.05 -1.05 -7.33
C ALA A 67 -9.07 0.03 -7.74
N LEU A 68 -9.52 0.79 -6.75
CA LEU A 68 -10.37 1.96 -6.89
C LEU A 68 -9.68 3.17 -6.27
N ASN A 69 -9.68 4.30 -6.97
CA ASN A 69 -9.18 5.55 -6.43
C ASN A 69 -10.04 6.02 -5.25
N VAL A 70 -9.38 6.44 -4.17
CA VAL A 70 -9.98 7.14 -3.03
C VAL A 70 -9.36 8.53 -2.98
N VAL A 71 -10.15 9.55 -3.31
CA VAL A 71 -9.64 10.91 -3.50
C VAL A 71 -10.45 11.90 -2.67
N GLY A 72 -9.77 12.68 -1.84
CA GLY A 72 -10.25 13.95 -1.31
C GLY A 72 -9.40 15.05 -1.92
N PHE A 73 -9.97 16.03 -2.61
CA PHE A 73 -9.18 17.06 -3.27
C PHE A 73 -9.90 18.41 -3.24
N PRO A 74 -9.22 19.50 -2.86
CA PRO A 74 -9.85 20.82 -2.81
C PRO A 74 -10.29 21.25 -4.20
N ALA A 75 -11.54 21.67 -4.34
CA ALA A 75 -12.07 22.18 -5.60
C ALA A 75 -11.31 23.43 -6.11
N GLU A 76 -10.63 24.17 -5.23
CA GLU A 76 -9.85 25.35 -5.60
C GLU A 76 -8.46 25.02 -6.15
N LEU A 77 -7.93 23.81 -5.92
CA LEU A 77 -6.66 23.40 -6.49
C LEU A 77 -6.79 23.06 -7.98
N ALA A 78 -5.69 23.24 -8.72
CA ALA A 78 -5.67 23.00 -10.15
C ALA A 78 -5.99 21.52 -10.46
N VAL A 79 -6.97 21.30 -11.34
CA VAL A 79 -7.37 19.95 -11.81
C VAL A 79 -6.18 19.21 -12.43
N ASP A 80 -5.24 19.93 -13.03
CA ASP A 80 -4.00 19.36 -13.59
C ASP A 80 -3.14 18.70 -12.51
N MET A 81 -3.08 19.27 -11.29
CA MET A 81 -2.37 18.65 -10.16
C MET A 81 -3.02 17.32 -9.77
N LEU A 82 -4.35 17.26 -9.73
CA LEU A 82 -5.06 15.99 -9.49
C LEU A 82 -4.76 15.00 -10.61
N GLY A 83 -4.72 15.46 -11.87
CA GLY A 83 -4.32 14.64 -13.01
C GLY A 83 -2.95 13.99 -12.84
N ASP A 84 -1.96 14.74 -12.34
CA ASP A 84 -0.61 14.23 -12.08
C ASP A 84 -0.58 13.23 -10.92
N VAL A 85 -1.33 13.46 -9.83
CA VAL A 85 -1.50 12.47 -8.74
C VAL A 85 -2.07 11.16 -9.27
N LEU A 86 -3.17 11.24 -10.03
CA LEU A 86 -3.82 10.06 -10.59
C LEU A 86 -2.90 9.32 -11.56
N LYS A 87 -2.12 10.05 -12.35
CA LYS A 87 -1.13 9.47 -13.27
C LYS A 87 -0.04 8.70 -12.53
N GLY A 88 0.55 9.27 -11.49
CA GLY A 88 1.56 8.58 -10.67
C GLY A 88 1.01 7.31 -10.04
N GLY A 89 -0.21 7.37 -9.50
CA GLY A 89 -0.87 6.18 -8.95
C GLY A 89 -1.17 5.12 -10.01
N TYR A 90 -1.61 5.53 -11.19
CA TYR A 90 -1.88 4.64 -12.32
C TYR A 90 -0.63 3.92 -12.83
N ASP A 91 0.47 4.65 -13.03
CA ASP A 91 1.72 4.08 -13.50
C ASP A 91 2.28 3.07 -12.48
N LYS A 92 2.15 3.37 -11.18
CA LYS A 92 2.54 2.44 -10.10
C LYS A 92 1.66 1.20 -10.01
N ALA A 93 0.34 1.35 -10.12
CA ALA A 93 -0.58 0.21 -10.15
C ALA A 93 -0.31 -0.68 -11.38
N THR A 94 0.01 -0.08 -12.52
CA THR A 94 0.39 -0.79 -13.74
C THR A 94 1.68 -1.59 -13.54
N GLU A 95 2.70 -1.03 -12.88
CA GLU A 95 3.93 -1.75 -12.49
C GLU A 95 3.63 -2.99 -11.64
N ALA A 96 2.64 -2.90 -10.74
CA ALA A 96 2.20 -4.01 -9.88
C ALA A 96 1.36 -5.06 -10.63
N GLY A 97 0.96 -4.80 -11.88
CA GLY A 97 -0.01 -5.61 -12.62
C GLY A 97 -1.44 -5.49 -12.07
N CYS A 98 -1.74 -4.40 -11.38
CA CYS A 98 -3.04 -4.07 -10.81
C CYS A 98 -3.79 -3.09 -11.73
N LEU A 99 -5.09 -3.29 -11.92
CA LEU A 99 -5.92 -2.40 -12.74
C LEU A 99 -6.67 -1.41 -11.86
N ILE A 100 -6.47 -0.10 -12.08
CA ILE A 100 -7.36 0.91 -11.50
C ILE A 100 -8.63 0.97 -12.37
N VAL A 101 -9.77 0.56 -11.79
CA VAL A 101 -11.03 0.34 -12.53
C VAL A 101 -12.12 1.37 -12.22
N GLY A 102 -11.76 2.47 -11.56
CA GLY A 102 -12.66 3.54 -11.19
C GLY A 102 -12.23 4.17 -9.87
N GLY A 103 -13.20 4.74 -9.15
CA GLY A 103 -12.96 5.32 -7.84
C GLY A 103 -14.02 6.34 -7.47
N HIS A 104 -13.74 7.08 -6.41
CA HIS A 104 -14.58 8.17 -5.95
C HIS A 104 -13.72 9.36 -5.54
N THR A 105 -14.22 10.54 -5.90
CA THR A 105 -13.61 11.83 -5.56
C THR A 105 -14.62 12.66 -4.79
N VAL A 106 -14.18 13.22 -3.67
CA VAL A 106 -14.95 14.17 -2.87
C VAL A 106 -14.18 15.49 -2.76
N ASP A 107 -14.93 16.58 -2.65
CA ASP A 107 -14.37 17.87 -2.27
C ASP A 107 -13.89 17.81 -0.81
N ASP A 108 -12.65 18.25 -0.58
CA ASP A 108 -12.00 18.19 0.74
C ASP A 108 -10.95 19.30 0.84
N ALA A 109 -10.90 19.99 1.98
CA ALA A 109 -9.97 21.10 2.20
C ALA A 109 -8.49 20.67 2.18
N GLU A 110 -8.18 19.41 2.46
CA GLU A 110 -6.82 18.88 2.38
C GLU A 110 -6.73 17.76 1.34
N PRO A 111 -5.78 17.84 0.38
CA PRO A 111 -5.55 16.77 -0.58
C PRO A 111 -5.25 15.44 0.13
N LYS A 112 -5.94 14.39 -0.29
CA LYS A 112 -5.77 13.01 0.15
C LYS A 112 -5.92 12.09 -1.04
N TYR A 113 -5.02 11.13 -1.15
CA TYR A 113 -5.06 10.16 -2.22
C TYR A 113 -4.59 8.80 -1.72
N GLY A 114 -5.17 7.76 -2.30
CA GLY A 114 -4.82 6.38 -2.09
C GLY A 114 -5.77 5.46 -2.83
N LEU A 115 -5.68 4.17 -2.54
CA LEU A 115 -6.42 3.13 -3.23
C LEU A 115 -7.16 2.22 -2.24
N SER A 116 -8.36 1.80 -2.61
CA SER A 116 -8.91 0.53 -2.14
C SER A 116 -8.44 -0.56 -3.10
N VAL A 117 -7.85 -1.62 -2.58
CA VAL A 117 -7.20 -2.67 -3.39
C VAL A 117 -7.84 -4.01 -3.09
N VAL A 118 -8.11 -4.76 -4.15
CA VAL A 118 -8.46 -6.18 -4.09
C VAL A 118 -7.28 -6.99 -4.64
N GLY A 119 -6.79 -7.91 -3.82
CA GLY A 119 -5.79 -8.91 -4.19
C GLY A 119 -6.37 -10.32 -4.20
N LEU A 120 -5.58 -11.27 -4.70
CA LEU A 120 -5.90 -12.70 -4.68
C LEU A 120 -4.84 -13.48 -3.90
N ILE A 121 -5.30 -14.53 -3.23
CA ILE A 121 -4.45 -15.52 -2.56
C ILE A 121 -5.15 -16.88 -2.52
N GLU A 122 -4.37 -17.97 -2.49
CA GLU A 122 -4.93 -19.29 -2.21
C GLU A 122 -5.16 -19.44 -0.69
N PRO A 123 -6.34 -19.91 -0.25
CA PRO A 123 -6.59 -20.14 1.18
C PRO A 123 -5.53 -21.03 1.83
N GLY A 124 -5.05 -20.62 3.01
CA GLY A 124 -3.98 -21.27 3.76
C GLY A 124 -2.57 -20.84 3.35
N LYS A 125 -2.42 -19.97 2.34
CA LYS A 125 -1.13 -19.34 1.99
C LYS A 125 -0.99 -17.92 2.52
N GLU A 126 -2.05 -17.34 3.09
CA GLU A 126 -1.98 -16.04 3.73
C GLU A 126 -0.98 -16.00 4.88
N VAL A 127 -0.21 -14.92 4.93
CA VAL A 127 0.73 -14.63 6.02
C VAL A 127 0.06 -13.65 6.96
N SER A 128 0.17 -13.88 8.26
CA SER A 128 -0.33 -12.99 9.31
C SER A 128 0.83 -12.44 10.14
N ASN A 129 0.68 -11.22 10.62
CA ASN A 129 1.61 -10.54 11.52
C ASN A 129 1.60 -11.11 12.96
N ALA A 130 0.65 -11.98 13.28
CA ALA A 130 0.44 -12.51 14.63
C ALA A 130 1.14 -13.85 14.90
N ASN A 131 1.83 -14.40 13.90
CA ASN A 131 2.33 -15.78 13.93
C ASN A 131 3.83 -15.89 14.27
N ALA A 132 4.49 -14.80 14.63
CA ALA A 132 5.90 -14.78 15.02
C ALA A 132 6.16 -15.69 16.23
N LYS A 133 7.31 -16.37 16.23
CA LYS A 133 7.70 -17.36 17.24
C LYS A 133 9.04 -17.02 17.88
N GLN A 134 9.22 -17.52 19.11
CA GLN A 134 10.52 -17.42 19.78
C GLN A 134 11.60 -18.11 18.92
N GLY A 135 12.69 -17.38 18.66
CA GLY A 135 13.80 -17.84 17.83
C GLY A 135 13.75 -17.34 16.38
N ASP A 136 12.67 -16.65 15.97
CA ASP A 136 12.63 -15.98 14.67
C ASP A 136 13.67 -14.86 14.57
N VAL A 137 14.15 -14.62 13.35
CA VAL A 137 15.06 -13.51 13.02
C VAL A 137 14.25 -12.40 12.35
N LEU A 138 14.50 -11.16 12.75
CA LEU A 138 13.89 -9.99 12.13
C LEU A 138 14.66 -9.59 10.87
N VAL A 139 13.93 -9.42 9.76
CA VAL A 139 14.47 -8.98 8.48
C VAL A 139 13.71 -7.72 8.05
N LEU A 140 14.45 -6.72 7.56
CA LEU A 140 13.91 -5.48 7.04
C LEU A 140 14.34 -5.31 5.59
N THR A 141 13.38 -5.05 4.69
CA THR A 141 13.61 -5.01 3.24
C THR A 141 13.80 -3.60 2.68
N LYS A 142 13.48 -2.57 3.48
CA LYS A 142 13.68 -1.15 3.15
C LYS A 142 14.24 -0.38 4.35
N PRO A 143 15.13 0.61 4.15
CA PRO A 143 15.65 1.40 5.26
C PRO A 143 14.55 2.23 5.94
N ILE A 144 14.72 2.47 7.23
CA ILE A 144 13.86 3.39 8.01
C ILE A 144 14.32 4.85 7.85
N GLY A 145 13.48 5.80 8.26
CA GLY A 145 13.83 7.22 8.39
C GLY A 145 13.15 8.18 7.41
N THR A 146 12.27 7.69 6.53
CA THR A 146 11.52 8.51 5.55
C THR A 146 10.71 9.63 6.21
N GLY A 147 10.11 9.39 7.37
CA GLY A 147 9.39 10.42 8.15
C GLY A 147 10.28 11.59 8.60
N ILE A 148 11.54 11.31 8.96
CA ILE A 148 12.51 12.37 9.35
C ILE A 148 12.89 13.18 8.11
N ILE A 149 13.14 12.50 6.99
CA ILE A 149 13.54 13.12 5.72
C ILE A 149 12.43 14.04 5.18
N THR A 150 11.19 13.56 5.16
CA THR A 150 10.02 14.34 4.71
C THR A 150 9.70 15.50 5.65
N THR A 151 9.86 15.32 6.97
CA THR A 151 9.72 16.42 7.94
C THR A 151 10.79 17.49 7.74
N GLY A 152 12.05 17.09 7.53
CA GLY A 152 13.14 18.01 7.20
C GLY A 152 12.91 18.74 5.88
N CYS A 153 12.27 18.08 4.91
CA CYS A 153 11.92 18.69 3.62
C CYS A 153 10.89 19.81 3.82
N LYS A 154 9.85 19.56 4.62
CA LYS A 154 8.85 20.59 5.00
C LYS A 154 9.48 21.80 5.71
N GLN A 155 10.64 21.63 6.33
CA GLN A 155 11.41 22.68 6.99
C GLN A 155 12.50 23.31 6.10
N GLY A 156 12.66 22.84 4.86
CA GLY A 156 13.68 23.32 3.92
C GLY A 156 15.11 22.94 4.28
N VAL A 157 15.33 21.89 5.09
CA VAL A 157 16.66 21.48 5.58
C VAL A 157 17.16 20.14 4.99
N THR A 158 16.34 19.47 4.20
CA THR A 158 16.70 18.21 3.53
C THR A 158 17.33 18.49 2.16
N PRO A 159 18.52 17.96 1.85
CA PRO A 159 19.09 18.05 0.50
C PRO A 159 18.23 17.28 -0.53
N ASP A 160 18.04 17.85 -1.72
CA ASP A 160 17.21 17.26 -2.78
C ASP A 160 17.58 15.81 -3.13
N ALA A 161 18.89 15.49 -3.16
CA ALA A 161 19.35 14.13 -3.43
C ALA A 161 18.90 13.12 -2.36
N VAL A 162 18.79 13.55 -1.10
CA VAL A 162 18.32 12.70 0.01
C VAL A 162 16.81 12.50 -0.10
N LEU A 163 16.05 13.56 -0.41
CA LEU A 163 14.61 13.46 -0.64
C LEU A 163 14.31 12.55 -1.82
N LYS A 164 14.99 12.74 -2.95
CA LYS A 164 14.81 11.92 -4.15
C LYS A 164 15.03 10.43 -3.86
N ASN A 165 16.11 10.09 -3.15
CA ASN A 165 16.35 8.70 -2.76
C ASN A 165 15.25 8.15 -1.84
N ALA A 166 14.74 8.96 -0.90
CA ALA A 166 13.63 8.56 -0.04
C ALA A 166 12.34 8.32 -0.85
N VAL A 167 12.05 9.17 -1.85
CA VAL A 167 10.94 9.02 -2.77
C VAL A 167 11.04 7.72 -3.57
N GLU A 168 12.22 7.42 -4.14
CA GLU A 168 12.47 6.18 -4.87
C GLU A 168 12.24 4.94 -3.98
N ILE A 169 12.71 4.97 -2.73
CA ILE A 169 12.50 3.90 -1.74
C ILE A 169 11.01 3.75 -1.38
N MET A 170 10.30 4.85 -1.14
CA MET A 170 8.88 4.84 -0.78
C MET A 170 8.01 4.35 -1.95
N ALA A 171 8.34 4.73 -3.19
CA ALA A 171 7.62 4.32 -4.39
C ALA A 171 7.96 2.89 -4.85
N THR A 172 8.96 2.23 -4.25
CA THR A 172 9.32 0.85 -4.60
C THR A 172 8.24 -0.11 -4.13
N LEU A 173 7.73 -0.99 -5.00
CA LEU A 173 6.74 -2.00 -4.62
C LEU A 173 7.33 -3.07 -3.69
N ASN A 174 6.54 -3.57 -2.73
CA ASN A 174 6.94 -4.68 -1.85
C ASN A 174 6.85 -6.07 -2.52
N LYS A 175 6.62 -6.12 -3.84
CA LYS A 175 6.54 -7.36 -4.63
C LYS A 175 7.73 -8.29 -4.41
N GLY A 176 8.97 -7.77 -4.47
CA GLY A 176 10.16 -8.60 -4.28
C GLY A 176 10.28 -9.16 -2.87
N ALA A 177 9.86 -8.40 -1.85
CA ALA A 177 9.81 -8.86 -0.48
C ALA A 177 8.77 -9.98 -0.30
N ALA A 178 7.57 -9.80 -0.88
CA ALA A 178 6.51 -10.81 -0.86
C ALA A 178 6.91 -12.10 -1.59
N GLU A 179 7.54 -12.00 -2.76
CA GLU A 179 8.01 -13.19 -3.49
C GLU A 179 9.10 -13.94 -2.70
N ALA A 180 10.02 -13.21 -2.06
CA ALA A 180 11.07 -13.80 -1.25
C ALA A 180 10.51 -14.50 0.00
N MET A 181 9.59 -13.85 0.73
CA MET A 181 9.01 -14.42 1.95
C MET A 181 8.19 -15.69 1.65
N MET A 182 7.41 -15.68 0.56
CA MET A 182 6.60 -16.82 0.14
C MET A 182 7.47 -18.00 -0.30
N ARG A 183 8.64 -17.73 -0.89
CA ARG A 183 9.59 -18.77 -1.30
C ARG A 183 10.32 -19.40 -0.13
N VAL A 184 10.73 -18.61 0.86
CA VAL A 184 11.49 -19.09 2.02
C VAL A 184 10.58 -19.84 3.00
N GLY A 185 9.33 -19.41 3.13
CA GLY A 185 8.42 -19.88 4.17
C GLY A 185 8.76 -19.20 5.50
N ILE A 186 7.93 -18.25 5.89
CA ILE A 186 8.12 -17.44 7.10
C ILE A 186 6.98 -17.68 8.09
N ASN A 187 7.22 -17.36 9.36
CA ASN A 187 6.18 -17.41 10.37
C ASN A 187 5.27 -16.17 10.33
N SER A 188 5.82 -14.99 10.05
CA SER A 188 5.12 -13.71 10.18
C SER A 188 5.71 -12.64 9.27
N PHE A 189 4.87 -11.72 8.79
CA PHE A 189 5.28 -10.56 7.98
C PHE A 189 4.44 -9.34 8.35
N HIS A 190 5.02 -8.16 8.14
CA HIS A 190 4.39 -6.84 8.20
C HIS A 190 5.19 -5.90 7.30
#